data_AF-A0AA36GW79-F1
#
_entry.id   AF-A0AA36GW79-F1
#
_cell.length_a   1.000
_cell.length_b   1.000
_cell.length_c   1.000
_cell.angle_alpha   90.00
_cell.angle_beta   90.00
_cell.angle_gamma   90.00
#
_symmetry.space_group_name_H-M   'P 1'
#
loop_
_entity.id
_entity.type
_entity.pdbx_description
1 polymer ?
#
loop_
_entity_poly.entity_id
_entity_poly.type
_entity_poly.pdbx_seq_one_letter_code
_entity_poly.pdbx_strand_id
1 'polypeptide(L)'
;MTARRFRKRGEVTSYFVIAFFIGFSAGLIVLIVQSEPSYVFKPPNNLSMYAEGLHARSPAGLLQQLVNLHCVLVITKKEKDPSTEVNEARMTWASRCNSFSVTNSSTAKPWMSSVLESLTYYGEADWFLLTEDMTYVIPENVRLFLLPFAMDSAKALVFGSKTEDSIWPCVLLSKGAVRRMGQELRHTQVCGSNSDTSVKSLLLCLRYFKMEILDTRDRLGRHRIIPYPPSELLDEKTAMASEYSHLVYPILSGQRCCSPSAFAISNLNVYYYRYTHKELSSTTVECLQK
;
A
#
# COMPACT_ATOMS: atom_id res chain seq x y z
N MET A 1 -39.63 -29.80 -4.01
CA MET A 1 -39.80 -29.22 -5.36
C MET A 1 -40.69 -27.99 -5.18
N THR A 2 -40.37 -26.74 -5.49
CA THR A 2 -39.29 -26.14 -6.28
C THR A 2 -39.24 -24.62 -5.96
N ALA A 3 -38.02 -24.09 -5.80
CA ALA A 3 -37.46 -22.78 -6.18
C ALA A 3 -38.12 -21.40 -5.87
N ARG A 4 -37.23 -20.54 -5.35
CA ARG A 4 -37.20 -19.07 -5.16
C ARG A 4 -37.43 -18.24 -6.43
N ARG A 5 -37.82 -16.97 -6.25
CA ARG A 5 -37.08 -15.81 -6.82
C ARG A 5 -37.42 -14.48 -6.13
N PHE A 6 -36.44 -13.93 -5.40
CA PHE A 6 -36.38 -12.52 -4.98
C PHE A 6 -36.00 -11.66 -6.20
N ARG A 7 -36.72 -10.56 -6.42
CA ARG A 7 -36.48 -9.57 -7.47
C ARG A 7 -35.49 -8.52 -6.97
N LYS A 8 -34.29 -8.47 -7.57
CA LYS A 8 -33.32 -7.37 -7.42
C LYS A 8 -33.88 -6.10 -8.10
N ARG A 9 -33.83 -4.97 -7.40
CA ARG A 9 -34.02 -3.62 -7.95
C ARG A 9 -32.64 -3.16 -8.45
N GLY A 10 -32.49 -2.94 -9.75
CA GLY A 10 -31.22 -2.55 -10.37
C GLY A 10 -30.94 -1.05 -10.20
N GLU A 11 -29.72 -0.71 -9.79
CA GLU A 11 -29.14 0.63 -9.96
C GLU A 11 -28.67 0.79 -11.40
N VAL A 12 -29.01 1.92 -12.00
CA VAL A 12 -28.67 2.29 -13.39
C VAL A 12 -27.31 2.98 -13.38
N THR A 13 -26.32 2.42 -14.08
CA THR A 13 -25.06 3.09 -14.41
C THR A 13 -25.28 4.01 -15.62
N SER A 14 -25.13 5.33 -15.41
CA SER A 14 -25.16 6.31 -16.52
C SER A 14 -23.78 6.40 -17.19
N TYR A 15 -23.74 6.19 -18.50
CA TYR A 15 -22.56 6.41 -19.35
C TYR A 15 -22.71 7.72 -20.12
N PHE A 16 -21.72 8.62 -20.05
CA PHE A 16 -21.65 9.80 -20.91
C PHE A 16 -20.80 9.49 -22.14
N VAL A 17 -21.36 9.66 -23.33
CA VAL A 17 -20.65 9.53 -24.61
C VAL A 17 -20.44 10.94 -25.16
N ILE A 18 -19.18 11.36 -25.30
CA ILE A 18 -18.82 12.62 -25.97
C ILE A 18 -18.26 12.27 -27.34
N ALA A 19 -18.96 12.66 -28.40
CA ALA A 19 -18.51 12.48 -29.79
C ALA A 19 -18.04 13.82 -30.36
N PHE A 20 -16.78 13.90 -30.79
CA PHE A 20 -16.26 15.02 -31.58
C PHE A 20 -16.39 14.68 -33.06
N PHE A 21 -17.19 15.46 -33.80
CA PHE A 21 -17.19 15.44 -35.26
C PHE A 21 -16.13 16.43 -35.76
N ILE A 22 -14.92 15.95 -36.03
CA ILE A 22 -13.98 16.67 -36.88
C ILE A 22 -14.07 16.01 -38.26
N GLY A 23 -14.46 16.81 -39.26
CA GLY A 23 -14.63 16.37 -40.63
C GLY A 23 -13.33 15.87 -41.26
N PHE A 24 -13.50 14.98 -42.24
CA PHE A 24 -12.50 14.24 -43.03
C PHE A 24 -11.91 12.97 -42.39
N SER A 25 -12.64 11.88 -42.62
CA SER A 25 -12.13 10.53 -42.93
C SER A 25 -10.93 10.02 -42.12
N ALA A 26 -11.17 9.51 -40.91
CA ALA A 26 -10.54 8.30 -40.37
C ALA A 26 -11.06 8.01 -38.95
N GLY A 27 -11.53 6.77 -38.74
CA GLY A 27 -11.57 6.10 -37.42
C GLY A 27 -12.44 6.71 -36.32
N LEU A 28 -13.53 6.02 -35.97
CA LEU A 28 -14.27 6.28 -34.74
C LEU A 28 -13.41 5.88 -33.52
N ILE A 29 -12.63 6.80 -32.96
CA ILE A 29 -11.91 6.57 -31.70
C ILE A 29 -12.91 6.76 -30.55
N VAL A 30 -13.41 5.65 -30.02
CA VAL A 30 -14.23 5.63 -28.79
C VAL A 30 -13.28 5.70 -27.59
N LEU A 31 -13.13 6.88 -27.00
CA LEU A 31 -12.47 7.02 -25.70
C LEU A 31 -13.46 6.63 -24.61
N ILE A 32 -13.31 5.41 -24.07
CA ILE A 32 -14.01 5.00 -22.86
C ILE A 32 -13.29 5.66 -21.68
N VAL A 33 -13.83 6.77 -21.20
CA VAL A 33 -13.39 7.37 -19.93
C VAL A 33 -13.99 6.52 -18.81
N GLN A 34 -13.17 5.63 -18.26
CA GLN A 34 -13.54 4.82 -17.10
C GLN A 34 -13.45 5.71 -15.85
N SER A 35 -14.59 6.22 -15.38
CA SER A 35 -14.64 6.94 -14.11
C SER A 35 -14.37 5.96 -12.96
N GLU A 36 -13.29 6.17 -12.21
CA GLU A 36 -13.05 5.42 -10.97
C GLU A 36 -14.18 5.68 -9.96
N PRO A 37 -14.62 4.67 -9.19
CA PRO A 37 -15.65 4.88 -8.18
C PRO A 37 -15.12 5.81 -7.10
N SER A 38 -15.74 6.98 -6.97
CA SER A 38 -15.54 7.87 -5.84
C SER A 38 -16.08 7.17 -4.59
N TYR A 39 -15.17 6.65 -3.75
CA TYR A 39 -15.53 6.09 -2.46
C TYR A 39 -16.09 7.21 -1.57
N VAL A 40 -17.41 7.26 -1.44
CA VAL A 40 -18.11 8.17 -0.54
C VAL A 40 -17.92 7.67 0.88
N PHE A 41 -17.18 8.42 1.69
CA PHE A 41 -17.04 8.19 3.12
C PHE A 41 -18.42 8.27 3.79
N LYS A 42 -18.92 7.15 4.30
CA LYS A 42 -20.10 7.12 5.17
C LYS A 42 -19.60 6.99 6.61
N PRO A 43 -19.77 8.02 7.47
CA PRO A 43 -19.42 7.89 8.87
C PRO A 43 -20.29 6.80 9.51
N PRO A 44 -19.75 5.99 10.44
CA PRO A 44 -20.53 4.99 11.15
C PRO A 44 -21.58 5.63 12.05
N ASN A 45 -22.76 5.02 12.13
CA ASN A 45 -23.94 5.56 12.83
C ASN A 45 -23.79 5.69 14.37
N ASN A 46 -22.69 5.19 14.96
CA ASN A 46 -22.48 5.13 16.42
C ASN A 46 -21.16 5.81 16.84
N LEU A 47 -20.87 7.04 16.39
CA LEU A 47 -19.73 7.80 16.90
C LEU A 47 -19.86 8.15 18.40
N SER A 48 -21.08 8.20 18.94
CA SER A 48 -21.34 8.62 20.33
C SER A 48 -20.77 7.65 21.38
N MET A 49 -20.75 6.35 21.10
CA MET A 49 -20.23 5.33 22.04
C MET A 49 -18.70 5.35 22.15
N TYR A 50 -17.99 5.91 21.16
CA TYR A 50 -16.54 6.05 21.19
C TYR A 50 -16.09 7.38 21.83
N ALA A 51 -16.96 8.39 21.85
CA ALA A 51 -16.60 9.76 22.22
C ALA A 51 -16.13 9.94 23.68
N GLU A 52 -16.65 9.15 24.63
CA GLU A 52 -16.37 9.33 26.06
C GLU A 52 -14.94 8.91 26.48
N GLY A 53 -14.25 8.10 25.67
CA GLY A 53 -12.83 7.75 25.87
C GLY A 53 -11.84 8.48 24.94
N LEU A 54 -12.36 9.33 24.04
CA LEU A 54 -11.61 9.95 22.95
C LEU A 54 -10.83 11.20 23.38
N HIS A 55 -11.30 11.90 24.42
CA HIS A 55 -10.72 13.18 24.86
C HIS A 55 -9.35 13.10 25.55
N ALA A 56 -8.90 11.89 25.94
CA ALA A 56 -7.62 11.69 26.63
C ALA A 56 -6.50 11.12 25.73
N ARG A 57 -6.77 10.87 24.45
CA ARG A 57 -5.84 10.16 23.55
C ARG A 57 -5.41 11.04 22.38
N SER A 58 -4.14 10.93 21.99
CA SER A 58 -3.63 11.60 20.80
C SER A 58 -4.33 11.04 19.55
N PRO A 59 -4.46 11.81 18.45
CA PRO A 59 -5.01 11.32 17.18
C PRO A 59 -4.34 10.04 16.69
N ALA A 60 -3.02 9.93 16.84
CA ALA A 60 -2.26 8.73 16.50
C ALA A 60 -2.67 7.51 17.34
N GLY A 61 -2.90 7.70 18.64
CA GLY A 61 -3.39 6.64 19.54
C GLY A 61 -4.78 6.15 19.16
N LEU A 62 -5.66 7.04 18.71
CA LEU A 62 -6.99 6.67 18.22
C LEU A 62 -6.91 5.87 16.92
N LEU A 63 -6.09 6.32 15.97
CA LEU A 63 -5.87 5.58 14.72
C LEU A 63 -5.31 4.18 14.98
N GLN A 64 -4.39 4.03 15.94
CA GLN A 64 -3.82 2.73 16.31
C GLN A 64 -4.85 1.74 16.89
N GLN A 65 -5.90 2.23 17.53
CA GLN A 65 -7.00 1.40 18.01
C GLN A 65 -7.99 1.02 16.91
N LEU A 66 -8.24 1.93 15.97
CA LEU A 66 -9.17 1.70 14.87
C LEU A 66 -8.59 0.82 13.77
N VAL A 67 -7.26 0.86 13.58
CA VAL A 67 -6.56 0.14 12.52
C VAL A 67 -5.44 -0.69 13.14
N ASN A 68 -5.71 -1.98 13.36
CA ASN A 68 -4.73 -2.94 13.82
C ASN A 68 -3.77 -3.33 12.68
N LEU A 69 -2.58 -2.74 12.71
CA LEU A 69 -1.56 -2.84 11.66
C LEU A 69 -0.40 -3.76 12.09
N HIS A 70 -0.26 -4.88 11.40
CA HIS A 70 0.93 -5.72 11.48
C HIS A 70 1.94 -5.30 10.40
N CYS A 71 3.18 -5.03 10.79
CA CYS A 71 4.24 -4.66 9.86
C CYS A 71 5.22 -5.82 9.65
N VAL A 72 5.57 -6.08 8.40
CA VAL A 72 6.47 -7.16 7.98
C VAL A 72 7.66 -6.55 7.26
N LEU A 73 8.85 -6.68 7.84
CA LEU A 73 10.09 -6.33 7.18
C LEU A 73 10.57 -7.51 6.34
N VAL A 74 10.75 -7.24 5.06
CA VAL A 74 11.20 -8.19 4.04
C VAL A 74 12.66 -7.93 3.74
N ILE A 75 13.51 -8.86 4.16
CA ILE A 75 14.93 -8.83 3.83
C ILE A 75 15.11 -9.33 2.40
N THR A 76 15.52 -8.42 1.51
CA THR A 76 15.71 -8.71 0.08
C THR A 76 17.16 -9.02 -0.27
N LYS A 77 18.12 -8.50 0.51
CA LYS A 77 19.54 -8.73 0.32
C LYS A 77 19.92 -10.18 0.64
N LYS A 78 20.57 -10.86 -0.31
CA LYS A 78 20.98 -12.27 -0.20
C LYS A 78 22.28 -12.48 0.60
N GLU A 79 23.16 -11.49 0.65
CA GLU A 79 24.57 -11.69 1.08
C GLU A 79 25.00 -10.87 2.30
N LYS A 80 24.19 -9.91 2.76
CA LYS A 80 24.53 -9.05 3.90
C LYS A 80 23.74 -9.48 5.13
N ASP A 81 24.39 -9.53 6.30
CA ASP A 81 23.71 -9.71 7.58
C ASP A 81 22.64 -8.59 7.77
N PRO A 82 21.35 -8.94 7.86
CA PRO A 82 20.27 -7.95 7.97
C PRO A 82 20.11 -7.40 9.38
N SER A 83 20.97 -7.78 10.34
CA SER A 83 20.88 -7.36 11.74
C SER A 83 20.78 -5.84 11.88
N THR A 84 21.51 -5.08 11.07
CA THR A 84 21.50 -3.61 11.10
C THR A 84 20.15 -3.07 10.66
N GLU A 85 19.65 -3.47 9.49
CA GLU A 85 18.34 -3.06 8.95
C GLU A 85 17.20 -3.43 9.90
N VAL A 86 17.22 -4.64 10.46
CA VAL A 86 16.22 -5.10 11.43
C VAL A 86 16.27 -4.28 12.72
N ASN A 87 17.45 -4.03 13.27
CA ASN A 87 17.61 -3.29 14.51
C ASN A 87 17.16 -1.83 14.34
N GLU A 88 17.57 -1.18 13.26
CA GLU A 88 17.18 0.21 12.99
C GLU A 88 15.68 0.35 12.73
N ALA A 89 15.05 -0.61 12.02
CA ALA A 89 13.59 -0.66 11.90
C ALA A 89 12.91 -0.78 13.28
N ARG A 90 13.36 -1.72 14.13
CA ARG A 90 12.84 -1.93 15.50
C ARG A 90 12.95 -0.70 16.39
N MET A 91 14.09 -0.01 16.34
CA MET A 91 14.35 1.17 17.16
C MET A 91 13.61 2.42 16.66
N THR A 92 13.09 2.40 15.44
CA THR A 92 12.44 3.57 14.83
C THR A 92 10.96 3.33 14.53
N TRP A 93 10.62 2.87 13.33
CA TRP A 93 9.25 2.84 12.86
C TRP A 93 8.48 1.58 13.28
N ALA A 94 9.14 0.44 13.42
CA ALA A 94 8.45 -0.84 13.64
C ALA A 94 7.82 -0.94 15.03
N SER A 95 8.40 -0.28 16.04
CA SER A 95 7.84 -0.17 17.39
C SER A 95 6.50 0.58 17.44
N ARG A 96 6.16 1.33 16.38
CA ARG A 96 4.90 2.08 16.24
C ARG A 96 3.80 1.29 15.51
N CYS A 97 4.11 0.09 15.02
CA CYS A 97 3.11 -0.85 14.52
C CYS A 97 2.43 -1.57 15.71
N ASN A 98 1.26 -2.19 15.50
CA ASN A 98 0.62 -2.97 16.56
C ASN A 98 1.39 -4.27 16.83
N SER A 99 2.01 -4.82 15.79
CA SER A 99 2.95 -5.94 15.88
C SER A 99 3.93 -5.90 14.69
N PHE A 100 5.06 -6.58 14.83
CA PHE A 100 6.15 -6.54 13.85
C PHE A 100 6.76 -7.93 13.67
N SER A 101 7.05 -8.30 12.43
CA SER A 101 7.79 -9.51 12.08
C SER A 101 8.80 -9.27 10.98
N VAL A 102 9.74 -10.20 10.85
CA VAL A 102 10.80 -10.17 9.84
C VAL A 102 10.74 -11.46 9.05
N THR A 103 10.84 -11.37 7.73
CA THR A 103 10.93 -12.51 6.82
C THR A 103 12.07 -12.27 5.82
N ASN A 104 12.67 -13.34 5.33
CA ASN A 104 13.81 -13.28 4.40
C ASN A 104 13.40 -13.90 3.05
N SER A 105 13.56 -13.15 1.97
CA SER A 105 13.24 -13.63 0.61
C SER A 105 14.21 -14.67 0.08
N SER A 106 15.35 -14.84 0.75
CA SER A 106 16.44 -15.74 0.37
C SER A 106 16.32 -17.14 0.98
N THR A 107 15.29 -17.44 1.78
CA THR A 107 15.13 -18.77 2.39
C THR A 107 14.82 -19.84 1.34
N ALA A 108 15.26 -21.09 1.57
CA ALA A 108 14.98 -22.24 0.71
C ALA A 108 13.49 -22.60 0.59
N LYS A 109 12.63 -22.11 1.50
CA LYS A 109 11.17 -22.16 1.35
C LYS A 109 10.73 -21.17 0.26
N PRO A 110 9.73 -21.50 -0.56
CA PRO A 110 9.14 -20.54 -1.49
C PRO A 110 8.75 -19.27 -0.74
N TRP A 111 9.31 -18.14 -1.16
CA TRP A 111 9.14 -16.81 -0.54
C TRP A 111 7.69 -16.53 -0.13
N MET A 112 6.75 -16.77 -1.04
CA MET A 112 5.32 -16.55 -0.83
C MET A 112 4.72 -17.38 0.31
N SER A 113 5.21 -18.61 0.50
CA SER A 113 4.78 -19.48 1.61
C SER A 113 5.31 -18.95 2.94
N SER A 114 6.56 -18.50 2.99
CA SER A 114 7.16 -17.90 4.20
C SER A 114 6.44 -16.60 4.59
N VAL A 115 6.13 -15.76 3.60
CA VAL A 115 5.34 -14.54 3.80
C VAL A 115 3.94 -14.90 4.31
N LEU A 116 3.25 -15.83 3.66
CA LEU A 116 1.91 -16.23 4.10
C LEU A 116 1.93 -16.83 5.51
N GLU A 117 2.92 -17.65 5.85
CA GLU A 117 3.09 -18.23 7.19
C GLU A 117 3.24 -17.11 8.23
N SER A 118 4.10 -16.11 7.96
CA SER A 118 4.22 -14.90 8.79
C SER A 118 2.88 -14.15 8.91
N LEU A 119 2.21 -13.87 7.80
CA LEU A 119 0.95 -13.10 7.81
C LEU A 119 -0.18 -13.85 8.53
N THR A 120 -0.26 -15.18 8.38
CA THR A 120 -1.30 -16.00 9.02
C THR A 120 -1.06 -16.20 10.50
N TYR A 121 0.20 -16.23 10.94
CA TYR A 121 0.55 -16.25 12.37
C TYR A 121 -0.03 -15.03 13.10
N TYR A 122 -0.02 -13.86 12.45
CA TYR A 122 -0.63 -12.63 12.99
C TYR A 122 -2.08 -12.43 12.53
N GLY A 123 -2.85 -13.51 12.41
CA GLY A 123 -4.23 -13.51 11.88
C GLY A 123 -5.25 -12.68 12.66
N GLU A 124 -4.88 -12.07 13.80
CA GLU A 124 -5.68 -11.09 14.52
C GLU A 124 -5.62 -9.68 13.90
N ALA A 125 -4.55 -9.35 13.17
CA ALA A 125 -4.41 -8.06 12.51
C ALA A 125 -5.48 -7.84 11.42
N ASP A 126 -5.85 -6.58 11.21
CA ASP A 126 -6.78 -6.17 10.16
C ASP A 126 -6.05 -5.86 8.86
N TRP A 127 -4.83 -5.34 9.00
CA TRP A 127 -4.00 -4.86 7.91
C TRP A 127 -2.56 -5.31 8.08
N PHE A 128 -1.93 -5.64 6.96
CA PHE A 128 -0.57 -6.11 6.89
C PHE A 128 0.22 -5.21 5.95
N LEU A 129 1.31 -4.64 6.44
CA LEU A 129 2.21 -3.80 5.68
C LEU A 129 3.51 -4.55 5.41
N LEU A 130 3.74 -4.93 4.16
CA LEU A 130 4.99 -5.52 3.72
C LEU A 130 5.89 -4.41 3.20
N THR A 131 7.13 -4.39 3.66
CA THR A 131 8.12 -3.39 3.24
C THR A 131 9.50 -4.03 3.12
N GLU A 132 10.30 -3.58 2.16
CA GLU A 132 11.69 -4.01 2.01
C GLU A 132 12.63 -3.37 3.04
N ASP A 133 13.85 -3.90 3.11
CA ASP A 133 14.92 -3.54 4.04
C ASP A 133 15.54 -2.14 3.84
N MET A 134 15.25 -1.46 2.72
CA MET A 134 15.68 -0.07 2.44
C MET A 134 14.52 0.92 2.42
N THR A 135 13.40 0.58 3.07
CA THR A 135 12.22 1.44 3.17
C THR A 135 11.90 1.82 4.62
N TYR A 136 11.83 3.13 4.86
CA TYR A 136 11.35 3.72 6.11
C TYR A 136 9.85 3.96 6.04
N VAL A 137 9.14 3.59 7.10
CA VAL A 137 7.67 3.69 7.17
C VAL A 137 7.22 4.67 8.25
N ILE A 138 6.09 5.33 8.01
CA ILE A 138 5.39 6.19 8.96
C ILE A 138 4.02 5.54 9.28
N PRO A 139 3.94 4.63 10.28
CA PRO A 139 2.72 3.85 10.56
C PRO A 139 1.48 4.70 10.84
N GLU A 140 1.64 5.90 11.40
CA GLU A 140 0.55 6.85 11.62
C GLU A 140 -0.09 7.28 10.31
N ASN A 141 0.72 7.58 9.29
CA ASN A 141 0.24 7.96 7.96
C ASN A 141 -0.33 6.75 7.20
N VAL A 142 0.17 5.54 7.45
CA VAL A 142 -0.45 4.30 6.94
C VAL A 142 -1.87 4.17 7.48
N ARG A 143 -2.08 4.34 8.78
CA ARG A 143 -3.41 4.25 9.40
C ARG A 143 -4.33 5.38 8.94
N LEU A 144 -3.81 6.59 8.76
CA LEU A 144 -4.55 7.70 8.16
C LEU A 144 -5.05 7.36 6.76
N PHE A 145 -4.19 6.76 5.92
CA PHE A 145 -4.56 6.29 4.59
C PHE A 145 -5.63 5.19 4.63
N LEU A 146 -5.53 4.25 5.57
CA LEU A 146 -6.45 3.12 5.72
C LEU A 146 -7.78 3.48 6.40
N LEU A 147 -7.90 4.65 7.02
CA LEU A 147 -9.08 5.05 7.78
C LEU A 147 -10.40 4.92 6.98
N PRO A 148 -10.49 5.32 5.69
CA PRO A 148 -11.71 5.14 4.90
C PRO A 148 -12.06 3.66 4.63
N PHE A 149 -11.09 2.75 4.78
CA PHE A 149 -11.21 1.32 4.54
C PHE A 149 -11.27 0.51 5.83
N ALA A 150 -11.27 1.13 7.02
CA ALA A 150 -11.14 0.42 8.29
C ALA A 150 -12.17 -0.73 8.46
N MET A 151 -13.41 -0.51 8.02
CA MET A 151 -14.50 -1.50 8.08
C MET A 151 -14.44 -2.57 6.96
N ASP A 152 -13.55 -2.41 6.00
CA ASP A 152 -13.40 -3.24 4.81
C ASP A 152 -12.23 -4.23 4.90
N SER A 153 -11.58 -4.37 6.07
CA SER A 153 -10.44 -5.27 6.27
C SER A 153 -10.73 -6.74 5.91
N ALA A 154 -12.00 -7.16 5.96
CA ALA A 154 -12.44 -8.50 5.55
C ALA A 154 -12.55 -8.70 4.02
N LYS A 155 -12.63 -7.62 3.23
CA LYS A 155 -12.58 -7.69 1.76
C LYS A 155 -11.15 -7.93 1.30
N ALA A 156 -10.95 -8.50 0.12
CA ALA A 156 -9.61 -8.70 -0.45
C ALA A 156 -9.11 -7.42 -1.12
N LEU A 157 -8.48 -6.54 -0.33
CA LEU A 157 -7.94 -5.25 -0.76
C LEU A 157 -6.41 -5.30 -0.75
N VAL A 158 -5.81 -4.77 -1.81
CA VAL A 158 -4.36 -4.63 -1.93
C VAL A 158 -4.05 -3.21 -2.38
N PHE A 159 -3.12 -2.56 -1.70
CA PHE A 159 -2.61 -1.24 -2.09
C PHE A 159 -1.10 -1.29 -2.23
N GLY A 160 -0.54 -0.51 -3.16
CA GLY A 160 0.90 -0.44 -3.36
C GLY A 160 1.29 0.60 -4.39
N SER A 161 2.58 0.69 -4.70
CA SER A 161 3.08 1.52 -5.79
C SER A 161 3.30 0.63 -7.01
N LYS A 162 2.40 0.74 -8.00
CA LYS A 162 2.44 -0.12 -9.18
C LYS A 162 3.48 0.40 -10.18
N THR A 163 4.41 -0.47 -10.53
CA THR A 163 5.24 -0.34 -11.73
C THR A 163 4.75 -1.33 -12.80
N GLU A 164 5.34 -1.32 -13.99
CA GLU A 164 4.98 -2.27 -15.05
C GLU A 164 5.12 -3.74 -14.57
N ASP A 165 6.20 -4.01 -13.81
CA ASP A 165 6.63 -5.37 -13.42
C ASP A 165 6.71 -5.61 -11.90
N SER A 166 6.37 -4.62 -11.07
CA SER A 166 6.47 -4.72 -9.61
C SER A 166 5.38 -3.92 -8.89
N ILE A 167 5.24 -4.20 -7.60
CA ILE A 167 4.39 -3.46 -6.64
C ILE A 167 5.15 -3.00 -5.41
N TRP A 168 6.45 -3.30 -5.40
CA TRP A 168 7.39 -2.94 -4.36
C TRP A 168 7.81 -1.49 -4.53
N PRO A 169 8.24 -0.81 -3.47
CA PRO A 169 8.88 -1.32 -2.24
C PRO A 169 7.95 -1.60 -1.05
N CYS A 170 6.67 -1.26 -1.18
CA CYS A 170 5.72 -1.24 -0.07
C CYS A 170 4.34 -1.71 -0.52
N VAL A 171 3.77 -2.71 0.19
CA VAL A 171 2.48 -3.32 -0.13
C VAL A 171 1.62 -3.41 1.13
N LEU A 172 0.37 -2.94 1.03
CA LEU A 172 -0.65 -3.09 2.06
C LEU A 172 -1.64 -4.18 1.64
N LEU A 173 -1.83 -5.15 2.52
CA LEU A 173 -2.80 -6.23 2.36
C LEU A 173 -3.83 -6.15 3.48
N SER A 174 -5.10 -6.25 3.12
CA SER A 174 -6.14 -6.47 4.13
C SER A 174 -6.12 -7.92 4.62
N LYS A 175 -6.73 -8.17 5.78
CA LYS A 175 -6.99 -9.52 6.29
C LYS A 175 -7.70 -10.42 5.28
N GLY A 176 -8.66 -9.88 4.54
CA GLY A 176 -9.33 -10.58 3.44
C GLY A 176 -8.40 -10.97 2.30
N ALA A 177 -7.43 -10.12 1.96
CA ALA A 177 -6.45 -10.41 0.91
C ALA A 177 -5.52 -11.54 1.35
N VAL A 178 -5.01 -11.50 2.59
CA VAL A 178 -4.17 -12.58 3.16
C VAL A 178 -4.92 -13.91 3.18
N ARG A 179 -6.19 -13.91 3.59
CA ARG A 179 -7.04 -15.12 3.56
C ARG A 179 -7.20 -15.69 2.16
N ARG A 180 -7.47 -14.84 1.16
CA ARG A 180 -7.59 -15.26 -0.24
C ARG A 180 -6.26 -15.84 -0.75
N MET A 181 -5.14 -15.16 -0.51
CA MET A 181 -3.81 -15.67 -0.87
C MET A 181 -3.57 -17.06 -0.29
N GLY A 182 -3.90 -17.27 0.99
CA GLY A 182 -3.71 -18.58 1.63
C GLY A 182 -4.64 -19.69 1.15
N GLN A 183 -5.81 -19.35 0.60
CA GLN A 183 -6.68 -20.31 -0.07
C GLN A 183 -6.11 -20.66 -1.44
N GLU A 184 -5.81 -19.67 -2.27
CA GLU A 184 -5.38 -19.86 -3.64
C GLU A 184 -3.99 -20.54 -3.73
N LEU A 185 -3.06 -20.22 -2.83
CA LEU A 185 -1.73 -20.83 -2.77
C LEU A 185 -1.78 -22.36 -2.55
N ARG A 186 -2.86 -22.90 -1.98
CA ARG A 186 -3.03 -24.36 -1.83
C ARG A 186 -3.39 -25.05 -3.15
N HIS A 187 -3.85 -24.28 -4.14
CA HIS A 187 -4.42 -24.79 -5.39
C HIS A 187 -3.57 -24.47 -6.62
N THR A 188 -2.44 -23.77 -6.46
CA THR A 188 -1.59 -23.39 -7.59
C THR A 188 -0.11 -23.64 -7.32
N GLN A 189 0.58 -24.17 -8.32
CA GLN A 189 2.05 -24.25 -8.34
C GLN A 189 2.68 -22.99 -8.95
N VAL A 190 1.88 -22.13 -9.60
CA VAL A 190 2.33 -20.87 -10.23
C VAL A 190 2.94 -19.91 -9.21
N CYS A 191 2.51 -20.01 -7.96
CA CYS A 191 2.88 -19.09 -6.88
C CYS A 191 3.73 -19.70 -5.77
N GLY A 192 4.39 -20.84 -6.02
CA GLY A 192 5.13 -21.52 -4.95
C GLY A 192 6.12 -22.62 -5.37
N SER A 193 6.31 -22.92 -6.66
CA SER A 193 7.22 -23.99 -7.09
C SER A 193 8.20 -23.46 -8.14
N ASN A 194 9.45 -23.22 -7.73
CA ASN A 194 10.60 -22.86 -8.58
C ASN A 194 10.50 -21.56 -9.40
N SER A 195 9.35 -20.89 -9.44
CA SER A 195 9.18 -19.60 -10.09
C SER A 195 9.66 -18.48 -9.16
N ASP A 196 10.93 -18.14 -9.32
CA ASP A 196 11.57 -16.91 -8.86
C ASP A 196 11.33 -16.53 -7.38
N THR A 197 12.36 -16.74 -6.55
CA THR A 197 12.42 -16.25 -5.16
C THR A 197 12.39 -14.72 -5.06
N SER A 198 12.33 -14.02 -6.20
CA SER A 198 12.19 -12.58 -6.23
C SER A 198 10.80 -12.12 -5.81
N VAL A 199 10.83 -10.98 -5.12
CA VAL A 199 9.84 -9.90 -5.04
C VAL A 199 8.88 -9.78 -6.26
N LYS A 200 9.31 -10.08 -7.50
CA LYS A 200 8.45 -10.06 -8.70
C LYS A 200 7.33 -11.12 -8.68
N SER A 201 7.50 -12.18 -7.88
CA SER A 201 6.49 -13.24 -7.70
C SER A 201 5.17 -12.73 -7.11
N LEU A 202 5.19 -11.70 -6.25
CA LEU A 202 3.98 -11.23 -5.58
C LEU A 202 2.97 -10.61 -6.55
N LEU A 203 3.41 -9.73 -7.45
CA LEU A 203 2.52 -9.11 -8.46
C LEU A 203 1.89 -10.17 -9.37
N LEU A 204 2.67 -11.16 -9.83
CA LEU A 204 2.16 -12.26 -10.64
C LEU A 204 1.06 -13.03 -9.89
N CYS A 205 1.28 -13.30 -8.61
CA CYS A 205 0.31 -14.01 -7.78
C CYS A 205 -0.95 -13.21 -7.53
N LEU A 206 -0.85 -11.91 -7.24
CA LEU A 206 -2.03 -11.04 -7.11
C LEU A 206 -2.86 -11.03 -8.39
N ARG A 207 -2.21 -10.96 -9.57
CA ARG A 207 -2.88 -11.08 -10.87
C ARG A 207 -3.59 -12.43 -11.02
N TYR A 208 -2.91 -13.54 -10.70
CA TYR A 208 -3.49 -14.88 -10.75
C TYR A 208 -4.71 -15.04 -9.82
N PHE A 209 -4.61 -14.49 -8.60
CA PHE A 209 -5.69 -14.48 -7.60
C PHE A 209 -6.80 -13.45 -7.91
N LYS A 210 -6.71 -12.75 -9.05
CA LYS A 210 -7.65 -11.69 -9.46
C LYS A 210 -7.83 -10.63 -8.38
N MET A 211 -6.75 -10.26 -7.70
CA MET A 211 -6.71 -9.15 -6.75
C MET A 211 -6.11 -7.94 -7.43
N GLU A 212 -6.94 -6.91 -7.58
CA GLU A 212 -6.53 -5.61 -8.11
C GLU A 212 -5.66 -4.86 -7.09
N ILE A 213 -4.63 -4.18 -7.59
CA ILE A 213 -3.79 -3.29 -6.79
C ILE A 213 -4.36 -1.88 -6.92
N LEU A 214 -4.82 -1.36 -5.80
CA LEU A 214 -5.46 -0.05 -5.68
C LEU A 214 -4.41 1.05 -5.48
N ASP A 215 -4.72 2.23 -6.00
CA ASP A 215 -3.84 3.41 -5.95
C ASP A 215 -3.69 3.94 -4.51
N THR A 216 -2.48 4.42 -4.19
CA THR A 216 -2.12 4.99 -2.90
C THR A 216 -1.88 6.50 -2.96
N ARG A 217 -1.92 7.12 -4.15
CA ARG A 217 -1.69 8.56 -4.31
C ARG A 217 -2.77 9.39 -3.63
N ASP A 218 -2.43 10.64 -3.32
CA ASP A 218 -3.40 11.59 -2.79
C ASP A 218 -4.27 12.20 -3.89
N ARG A 219 -5.24 13.03 -3.49
CA ARG A 219 -6.19 13.69 -4.41
C ARG A 219 -5.55 14.59 -5.48
N LEU A 220 -4.27 14.94 -5.32
CA LEU A 220 -3.50 15.73 -6.29
C LEU A 220 -2.60 14.83 -7.14
N GLY A 221 -2.71 13.51 -7.02
CA GLY A 221 -1.87 12.55 -7.73
C GLY A 221 -0.46 12.42 -7.16
N ARG A 222 -0.20 12.89 -5.93
CA ARG A 222 1.14 12.80 -5.32
C ARG A 222 1.32 11.46 -4.64
N HIS A 223 2.51 10.89 -4.78
CA HIS A 223 2.86 9.60 -4.20
C HIS A 223 2.86 9.65 -2.66
N ARG A 224 2.36 8.57 -2.03
CA ARG A 224 2.52 8.32 -0.59
C ARG A 224 3.59 7.27 -0.28
N ILE A 225 3.93 6.46 -1.28
CA ILE A 225 5.10 5.56 -1.29
C ILE A 225 6.14 6.25 -2.17
N ILE A 226 7.09 6.92 -1.53
CA ILE A 226 8.11 7.70 -2.23
C ILE A 226 9.27 6.78 -2.57
N PRO A 227 9.66 6.64 -3.86
CA PRO A 227 10.64 5.64 -4.26
C PRO A 227 12.07 5.98 -3.83
N TYR A 228 12.37 7.25 -3.57
CA TYR A 228 13.69 7.75 -3.15
C TYR A 228 13.53 8.84 -2.08
N PRO A 229 14.58 9.16 -1.32
CA PRO A 229 14.54 10.26 -0.37
C PRO A 229 14.07 11.57 -1.04
N PRO A 230 13.17 12.36 -0.41
CA PRO A 230 12.66 13.59 -1.00
C PRO A 230 13.74 14.57 -1.48
N SER A 231 14.92 14.60 -0.84
CA SER A 231 16.07 15.41 -1.26
C SER A 231 16.51 15.15 -2.71
N GLU A 232 16.30 13.92 -3.21
CA GLU A 232 16.62 13.53 -4.58
C GLU A 232 15.52 13.92 -5.57
N LEU A 233 14.27 14.11 -5.10
CA LEU A 233 13.12 14.44 -5.95
C LEU A 233 12.85 15.94 -6.08
N LEU A 234 13.55 16.77 -5.30
CA LEU A 234 13.41 18.23 -5.33
C LEU A 234 14.05 18.86 -6.57
N ASP A 235 15.04 18.21 -7.19
CA ASP A 235 15.61 18.67 -8.46
C ASP A 235 14.75 18.19 -9.64
N GLU A 236 14.26 19.13 -10.45
CA GLU A 236 13.42 18.84 -11.61
C GLU A 236 14.12 17.95 -12.65
N LYS A 237 15.45 17.98 -12.71
CA LYS A 237 16.23 17.11 -13.59
C LYS A 237 16.22 15.66 -13.12
N THR A 238 16.17 15.44 -11.81
CA THR A 238 16.16 14.11 -11.20
C THR A 238 14.78 13.48 -11.29
N ALA A 239 13.71 14.22 -11.01
CA ALA A 239 12.34 13.69 -11.12
C ALA A 239 11.95 13.24 -12.56
N MET A 240 12.66 13.74 -13.58
CA MET A 240 12.54 13.31 -14.98
C MET A 240 13.54 12.22 -15.40
N ALA A 241 14.29 11.64 -14.45
CA ALA A 241 15.28 10.61 -14.74
C ALA A 241 14.61 9.34 -15.28
N SER A 242 15.29 8.67 -16.21
CA SER A 242 14.92 7.34 -16.73
C SER A 242 14.66 6.31 -15.63
N GLU A 243 15.25 6.53 -14.46
CA GLU A 243 15.09 5.69 -13.27
C GLU A 243 13.63 5.62 -12.78
N TYR A 244 12.78 6.60 -13.08
CA TYR A 244 11.35 6.61 -12.70
C TYR A 244 10.39 6.19 -13.81
N SER A 245 10.90 5.95 -15.02
CA SER A 245 10.07 5.66 -16.22
C SER A 245 9.22 4.41 -16.10
N HIS A 246 9.60 3.49 -15.21
CA HIS A 246 8.91 2.22 -14.97
C HIS A 246 7.69 2.35 -14.05
N LEU A 247 7.49 3.50 -13.39
CA LEU A 247 6.29 3.77 -12.59
C LEU A 247 5.09 3.97 -13.51
N VAL A 248 3.96 3.33 -13.19
CA VAL A 248 2.71 3.54 -13.93
C VAL A 248 2.24 5.00 -13.81
N TYR A 249 2.58 5.65 -12.70
CA TYR A 249 2.24 7.04 -12.44
C TYR A 249 3.52 7.88 -12.26
N PRO A 250 3.72 8.92 -13.07
CA PRO A 250 4.93 9.74 -12.99
C PRO A 250 5.00 10.46 -11.66
N ILE A 251 6.24 10.75 -11.23
CA ILE A 251 6.50 11.59 -10.06
C ILE A 251 6.46 13.04 -10.52
N LEU A 252 5.77 13.90 -9.76
CA LEU A 252 5.82 15.33 -10.00
C LEU A 252 7.17 15.88 -9.54
N SER A 253 7.75 16.82 -10.26
CA SER A 253 9.02 17.43 -9.87
C SER A 253 8.85 18.49 -8.76
N GLY A 254 9.93 18.72 -8.01
CA GLY A 254 10.04 19.85 -7.07
C GLY A 254 9.17 19.70 -5.82
N GLN A 255 8.73 20.83 -5.24
CA GLN A 255 7.98 20.86 -3.98
C GLN A 255 6.63 20.09 -4.04
N ARG A 256 6.16 19.74 -5.23
CA ARG A 256 4.91 18.99 -5.44
C ARG A 256 5.10 17.48 -5.58
N CYS A 257 6.33 16.97 -5.49
CA CYS A 257 6.63 15.54 -5.71
C CYS A 257 5.82 14.59 -4.83
N CYS A 258 5.60 15.02 -3.60
CA CYS A 258 5.42 14.09 -2.51
C CYS A 258 4.20 14.49 -1.70
N SER A 259 3.39 13.50 -1.34
CA SER A 259 2.23 13.76 -0.49
C SER A 259 2.70 14.14 0.93
N PRO A 260 2.10 15.14 1.59
CA PRO A 260 2.38 15.44 2.99
C PRO A 260 1.94 14.29 3.92
N SER A 261 1.05 13.41 3.45
CA SER A 261 0.67 12.18 4.14
C SER A 261 1.41 10.96 3.57
N ALA A 262 2.62 11.13 3.04
CA ALA A 262 3.46 10.01 2.63
C ALA A 262 3.71 9.08 3.82
N PHE A 263 3.69 7.79 3.57
CA PHE A 263 3.80 6.78 4.61
C PHE A 263 4.96 5.80 4.39
N ALA A 264 5.63 5.85 3.25
CA ALA A 264 6.84 5.09 2.97
C ALA A 264 7.84 5.92 2.18
N ILE A 265 9.12 5.79 2.52
CA ILE A 265 10.26 6.38 1.81
C ILE A 265 11.26 5.27 1.56
N SER A 266 11.53 4.99 0.30
CA SER A 266 12.34 3.87 -0.15
C SER A 266 13.70 4.31 -0.65
N ASN A 267 14.58 3.34 -0.91
CA ASN A 267 16.00 3.58 -1.18
C ASN A 267 16.68 4.48 -0.13
N LEU A 268 16.16 4.48 1.10
CA LEU A 268 16.73 5.26 2.19
C LEU A 268 17.80 4.43 2.89
N ASN A 269 19.02 4.95 2.94
CA ASN A 269 20.08 4.28 3.68
C ASN A 269 19.71 4.19 5.17
N VAL A 270 19.84 2.97 5.72
CA VAL A 270 19.42 2.62 7.08
C VAL A 270 19.97 3.56 8.16
N TYR A 271 21.18 4.11 7.99
CA TYR A 271 21.78 5.04 8.95
C TYR A 271 20.98 6.36 9.09
N TYR A 272 20.14 6.70 8.12
CA TYR A 272 19.24 7.86 8.19
C TYR A 272 17.91 7.57 8.87
N TYR A 273 17.60 6.31 9.26
CA TYR A 273 16.31 5.98 9.86
C TYR A 273 16.09 6.74 11.18
N ARG A 274 17.10 6.80 12.05
CA ARG A 274 17.00 7.54 13.32
C ARG A 274 16.88 9.04 13.12
N TYR A 275 17.63 9.58 12.15
CA TYR A 275 17.54 10.99 11.78
C TYR A 275 16.11 11.32 11.30
N THR A 276 15.62 10.58 10.32
CA THR A 276 14.25 10.69 9.79
C THR A 276 13.20 10.55 10.90
N HIS A 277 13.38 9.57 11.79
CA HIS A 277 12.50 9.36 12.93
C HIS A 277 12.46 10.54 13.90
N LYS A 278 13.63 11.12 14.21
CA LYS A 278 13.74 12.27 15.10
C LYS A 278 13.10 13.51 14.48
N GLU A 279 13.40 13.80 13.21
CA GLU A 279 12.81 14.92 12.48
C GLU A 279 11.27 14.81 12.53
N LEU A 280 10.72 13.68 12.08
CA LEU A 280 9.27 13.43 12.06
C LEU A 280 8.61 13.47 13.45
N SER A 281 9.34 13.12 14.51
CA SER A 281 8.81 13.15 15.89
C SER A 281 8.89 14.54 16.51
N SER A 282 9.87 15.36 16.12
CA SER A 282 10.04 16.74 16.58
C SER A 282 9.12 17.72 15.86
N THR A 283 8.80 17.44 14.59
CA THR A 283 7.77 18.17 13.85
C THR A 283 6.39 17.64 14.24
N THR A 284 5.60 18.48 14.91
CA THR A 284 4.14 18.37 14.85
C THR A 284 3.73 18.74 13.41
N VAL A 285 3.95 17.84 12.45
CA VAL A 285 3.63 17.95 11.00
C VAL A 285 3.67 19.39 10.45
N GLU A 286 4.86 19.98 10.40
CA GLU A 286 5.18 21.13 9.54
C GLU A 286 5.96 20.68 8.29
N CYS A 287 5.80 19.43 7.85
CA CYS A 287 6.47 18.99 6.63
C CYS A 287 5.75 19.54 5.39
N LEU A 288 6.46 20.45 4.70
CA LEU A 288 6.22 21.04 3.36
C LEU A 288 5.53 22.42 3.30
N GLN A 289 5.75 23.30 4.28
CA GLN A 289 5.54 24.75 4.11
C GLN A 289 6.82 25.54 4.39
N LYS A 290 7.80 25.42 3.49
CA LYS A 290 8.69 26.52 3.08
C LYS A 290 9.02 26.34 1.61
#